data_AF-A0A1M6PPA9-F1
#
_entry.id   AF-A0A1M6PPA9-F1
#
_cell.length_a   1.000
_cell.length_b   1.000
_cell.length_c   1.000
_cell.angle_alpha   90.00
_cell.angle_beta   90.00
_cell.angle_gamma   90.00
#
_symmetry.space_group_name_H-M   'P 1'
#
loop_
_entity.id
_entity.type
_entity.pdbx_description
1 polymer ?
#
loop_
_entity_poly.entity_id
_entity_poly.type
_entity_poly.pdbx_seq_one_letter_code
_entity_poly.pdbx_strand_id
1 'polypeptide(L)' 'ISDEYNEAIGILTITPSEAAIIAADVATKAAGVEIGFLDRFSGSLVIVGDVSSVESALREVLNLLTNVLAFAPANLTKS' A
#
# COMPACT_ATOMS: atom_id res chain seq x y z
N ILE A 1 2.98 0.15 28.37
CA ILE A 1 2.40 1.09 27.40
C ILE A 1 2.19 0.25 26.15
N SER A 2 0.94 -0.08 25.82
CA SER A 2 0.62 -0.92 24.67
C SER A 2 1.20 -0.31 23.40
N ASP A 3 1.70 -1.16 22.50
CA ASP A 3 2.28 -0.79 21.19
C ASP A 3 1.30 -0.10 20.22
N GLU A 4 0.11 0.32 20.68
CA GLU A 4 -0.95 0.98 19.90
C GLU A 4 -0.52 2.32 19.26
N TYR A 5 0.63 2.89 19.64
CA TYR A 5 1.11 4.18 19.11
C TYR A 5 2.26 4.07 18.09
N ASN A 6 2.66 2.85 17.67
CA ASN A 6 3.75 2.64 16.71
C ASN A 6 3.29 2.16 15.32
N GLU A 7 2.01 2.32 15.00
CA GLU A 7 1.46 1.92 13.71
C GLU A 7 1.56 3.07 12.70
N ALA A 8 2.26 2.80 11.59
CA ALA A 8 2.29 3.65 10.42
C ALA A 8 1.08 3.37 9.53
N ILE A 9 0.70 4.38 8.75
CA ILE A 9 -0.38 4.30 7.76
C ILE A 9 0.22 4.51 6.37
N GLY A 10 0.01 3.54 5.49
CA GLY A 10 0.29 3.67 4.06
C GLY A 10 -0.97 4.02 3.30
N ILE A 11 -0.92 5.03 2.43
CA ILE A 11 -2.06 5.49 1.63
C ILE A 11 -1.68 5.42 0.15
N LEU A 12 -2.52 4.79 -0.66
CA LEU A 12 -2.38 4.76 -2.11
C LEU A 12 -3.67 5.22 -2.79
N THR A 13 -3.50 5.96 -3.89
CA THR A 13 -4.54 6.26 -4.85
C THR A 13 -4.12 5.69 -6.20
N ILE A 14 -4.92 4.79 -6.76
CA ILE A 14 -4.56 4.00 -7.93
C ILE A 14 -5.60 4.21 -9.03
N THR A 15 -5.15 4.31 -10.28
CA THR A 15 -6.01 4.41 -11.46
C THR A 15 -5.49 3.48 -12.56
N PRO A 16 -6.33 2.59 -13.13
CA PRO A 16 -7.75 2.35 -12.81
C PRO A 16 -7.97 1.80 -11.39
N SER A 17 -9.15 2.05 -10.83
CA SER A 17 -9.44 1.86 -9.41
C SER A 17 -9.47 0.39 -8.97
N GLU A 18 -9.78 -0.54 -9.87
CA GLU A 18 -9.80 -1.98 -9.58
C GLU A 18 -8.42 -2.54 -9.23
N ALA A 19 -7.34 -1.86 -9.66
CA ALA A 19 -5.97 -2.25 -9.31
C ALA A 19 -5.66 -2.07 -7.82
N ALA A 20 -6.52 -1.39 -7.04
CA ALA A 20 -6.43 -1.38 -5.58
C ALA A 20 -6.53 -2.79 -4.98
N ILE A 21 -7.27 -3.71 -5.61
CA ILE A 21 -7.34 -5.12 -5.16
C ILE A 21 -5.99 -5.81 -5.35
N ILE A 22 -5.32 -5.55 -6.48
CA ILE A 22 -4.00 -6.10 -6.80
C ILE A 22 -2.97 -5.53 -5.81
N ALA A 23 -3.00 -4.23 -5.57
CA ALA A 23 -2.12 -3.57 -4.61
C ALA A 23 -2.29 -4.12 -3.19
N ALA A 24 -3.53 -4.41 -2.77
CA ALA A 24 -3.81 -4.98 -1.45
C ALA A 24 -3.24 -6.41 -1.32
N ASP A 25 -3.39 -7.24 -2.34
CA ASP A 25 -2.82 -8.59 -2.38
C ASP A 25 -1.29 -8.57 -2.31
N VAL A 26 -0.65 -7.65 -3.04
CA VAL A 26 0.81 -7.50 -3.05
C VAL A 26 1.32 -6.96 -1.72
N ALA A 27 0.68 -5.93 -1.17
CA ALA A 27 1.08 -5.32 0.09
C ALA A 27 1.12 -6.34 1.24
N THR A 28 0.07 -7.16 1.37
CA THR A 28 -0.04 -8.19 2.43
C THR A 28 0.92 -9.36 2.24
N LYS A 29 1.43 -9.60 1.04
CA LYS A 29 2.46 -10.61 0.76
C LYS A 29 3.88 -10.08 0.91
N ALA A 30 4.06 -8.77 0.77
CA ALA A 30 5.38 -8.13 0.80
C ALA A 30 5.90 -7.92 2.22
N ALA A 31 5.02 -7.63 3.19
CA ALA A 31 5.41 -7.34 4.56
C ALA A 31 4.27 -7.63 5.56
N GLY A 32 4.57 -7.54 6.85
CA GLY A 32 3.59 -7.68 7.93
C GLY A 32 2.69 -6.44 8.05
N VAL A 33 1.84 -6.22 7.05
CA VAL A 33 0.83 -5.14 7.03
C VAL A 33 -0.58 -5.70 6.96
N GLU A 34 -1.53 -4.96 7.52
CA GLU A 34 -2.95 -5.25 7.45
C GLU A 34 -3.66 -4.23 6.55
N ILE A 35 -4.78 -4.63 5.96
CA ILE A 35 -5.63 -3.73 5.16
C ILE A 35 -6.56 -3.00 6.11
N GLY A 36 -6.36 -1.69 6.28
CA GLY A 36 -7.28 -0.83 7.04
C GLY A 36 -8.50 -0.42 6.22
N PHE A 37 -8.32 -0.20 4.92
CA PHE A 37 -9.42 0.16 4.00
C PHE A 37 -9.06 -0.20 2.55
N LEU A 38 -10.02 -0.74 1.80
CA LEU A 38 -9.86 -1.05 0.38
C LEU A 38 -11.11 -0.62 -0.38
N ASP A 39 -10.96 0.29 -1.32
CA ASP A 39 -12.03 0.79 -2.17
C ASP A 39 -11.68 0.67 -3.67
N ARG A 40 -12.29 -0.31 -4.31
CA ARG A 40 -12.15 -0.58 -5.76
C ARG A 40 -12.94 0.37 -6.65
N PHE A 41 -13.73 1.29 -6.10
CA PHE A 41 -14.47 2.28 -6.88
C PHE A 41 -13.66 3.57 -7.00
N SER A 42 -13.13 4.09 -5.89
CA SER A 42 -12.24 5.26 -5.90
C SER A 42 -10.78 4.92 -6.21
N GLY A 43 -10.36 3.66 -6.01
CA GLY A 43 -8.97 3.24 -6.15
C GLY A 43 -8.12 3.54 -4.91
N SER A 44 -8.77 3.76 -3.76
CA SER A 44 -8.10 4.07 -2.50
C SER A 44 -7.76 2.79 -1.74
N LEU A 45 -6.51 2.70 -1.26
CA LEU A 45 -6.05 1.63 -0.38
C LEU A 45 -5.33 2.24 0.82
N VAL A 46 -5.71 1.80 2.02
CA VAL A 46 -5.04 2.14 3.27
C VAL A 46 -4.54 0.85 3.91
N ILE A 47 -3.24 0.82 4.23
CA ILE A 47 -2.59 -0.28 4.94
C ILE A 47 -2.01 0.22 6.26
N VAL A 48 -1.94 -0.65 7.25
CA VAL A 48 -1.41 -0.35 8.58
C VAL A 48 -0.39 -1.40 9.00
N GLY A 49 0.59 -1.00 9.81
CA GLY A 49 1.64 -1.88 10.31
C GLY A 49 2.81 -1.07 10.86
N ASP A 50 3.93 -1.71 11.20
CA ASP A 50 5.13 -0.97 11.59
C ASP A 50 5.68 -0.16 10.41
N VAL A 51 6.42 0.91 10.71
CA VAL A 51 6.96 1.84 9.71
C VAL A 51 7.75 1.14 8.61
N SER A 52 8.54 0.11 8.95
CA SER A 52 9.38 -0.60 7.99
C SER A 52 8.58 -1.55 7.10
N SER A 53 7.56 -2.20 7.66
CA SER A 53 6.62 -3.05 6.92
C SER A 53 5.79 -2.23 5.95
N VAL A 54 5.24 -1.09 6.38
CA VAL A 54 4.46 -0.20 5.50
C VAL A 54 5.32 0.33 4.36
N GLU A 55 6.54 0.81 4.65
CA GLU A 55 7.44 1.30 3.59
C GLU A 55 7.81 0.20 2.59
N SER A 56 8.10 -1.01 3.08
CA SER A 56 8.43 -2.17 2.24
C SER A 56 7.26 -2.58 1.36
N ALA A 57 6.05 -2.63 1.92
CA ALA A 57 4.82 -2.94 1.19
C ALA A 57 4.55 -1.90 0.09
N LEU A 58 4.67 -0.60 0.39
CA LEU A 58 4.46 0.47 -0.60
C LEU A 58 5.46 0.39 -1.76
N ARG A 59 6.73 0.07 -1.47
CA ARG A 59 7.76 -0.10 -2.50
C ARG A 59 7.45 -1.28 -3.41
N GLU A 60 7.03 -2.41 -2.87
CA GLU A 60 6.71 -3.59 -3.68
C GLU A 60 5.45 -3.39 -4.52
N VAL A 61 4.44 -2.72 -3.97
CA VAL A 61 3.25 -2.32 -4.74
C VAL A 61 3.64 -1.41 -5.92
N LEU A 62 4.46 -0.39 -5.68
CA LEU A 62 4.93 0.49 -6.76
C LEU A 62 5.77 -0.28 -7.80
N ASN A 63 6.65 -1.18 -7.34
CA ASN A 63 7.45 -2.04 -8.23
C ASN A 63 6.56 -2.88 -9.15
N LEU A 64 5.56 -3.57 -8.59
CA LEU A 64 4.66 -4.40 -9.38
C LEU A 64 3.80 -3.57 -10.34
N LEU A 65 3.16 -2.51 -9.85
CA LEU A 65 2.30 -1.67 -10.68
C LEU A 65 3.09 -1.06 -11.85
N THR A 66 4.31 -0.57 -11.61
CA THR A 66 5.12 0.09 -12.64
C THR A 66 5.87 -0.89 -13.55
N ASN A 67 6.58 -1.87 -13.00
CA ASN A 67 7.48 -2.72 -13.79
C ASN A 67 6.81 -3.96 -14.37
N VAL A 68 5.69 -4.42 -13.80
CA VAL A 68 4.94 -5.58 -14.30
C VAL A 68 3.69 -5.14 -15.06
N LEU A 69 2.93 -4.19 -14.52
CA LEU A 69 1.66 -3.75 -15.12
C LEU A 69 1.76 -2.44 -15.92
N ALA A 70 2.96 -1.83 -16.00
CA ALA A 70 3.23 -0.62 -16.77
C ALA A 70 2.40 0.63 -16.37
N PHE A 71 2.03 0.76 -15.09
CA PHE A 71 1.40 1.97 -14.54
C PHE A 71 2.40 3.11 -14.45
N ALA A 72 1.92 4.34 -14.61
CA ALA A 72 2.70 5.53 -14.31
C ALA A 72 2.98 5.61 -12.78
N PRO A 73 4.26 5.66 -12.35
CA PRO A 73 4.61 5.71 -10.93
C PRO A 73 4.38 7.09 -10.31
N ALA A 74 4.25 7.09 -8.98
CA ALA A 74 4.44 8.28 -8.15
C ALA A 74 5.65 8.08 -7.23
N ASN A 75 6.24 9.18 -6.76
CA ASN A 75 7.30 9.11 -5.76
C ASN A 75 6.71 8.68 -4.41
N LEU A 76 7.41 7.79 -3.70
CA LEU A 76 7.07 7.45 -2.33
C LEU A 76 7.37 8.63 -1.40
N THR A 77 6.37 9.08 -0.65
CA THR A 77 6.46 10.20 0.30
C THR A 77 6.23 9.74 1.74
N LYS A 78 6.76 10.47 2.73
CA LYS A 78 6.63 10.17 4.16
C LYS A 78 6.43 11.46 4.96
N SER A 79 5.66 11.40 6.05
CA SER A 79 5.36 12.53 6.96
C SER A 79 5.40 12.08 8.41
#